data_AF-A0A6A0RDI7-F1
#
_entry.id   AF-A0A6A0RDI7-F1
#
_cell.length_a   1.000
_cell.length_b   1.000
_cell.length_c   1.000
_cell.angle_alpha   90.00
_cell.angle_beta   90.00
_cell.angle_gamma   90.00
#
_symmetry.space_group_name_H-M   'P 1'
#
loop_
_entity.id
_entity.type
_entity.pdbx_description
1 polymer ?
#
loop_
_entity_poly.entity_id
_entity_poly.type
_entity_poly.pdbx_seq_one_letter_code
_entity_poly.pdbx_strand_id
1 'polypeptide(L)'
;MTRQAWTAVGGAVAVMVAVVVIIVLAAVPLPDFPPVAPGQFDASLAYVTESNCIRVADLADAEVRELHCVSDRDWIDNVVWTESGIEVGVEGFQSTITVLDPDTGDVIETRNRDGAYPGDWLNQEQNLWVDVPSDGTVVIRDETNQVLVTLEGPELYGVDAVVGASDGQMVALVDSSERLAVFDRNVGQPYLVDTDARPYPPPSWQP
;
A
#
# COMPACT_ATOMS: atom_id res chain seq x y z
N MET A 1 -59.67 9.77 -16.98
CA MET A 1 -58.43 9.11 -16.53
C MET A 1 -57.97 8.14 -17.61
N THR A 2 -56.79 8.17 -18.25
CA THR A 2 -55.72 9.15 -18.47
C THR A 2 -54.66 8.38 -19.28
N ARG A 3 -54.77 8.31 -20.63
CA ARG A 3 -53.72 7.68 -21.47
C ARG A 3 -52.37 8.40 -21.36
N GLN A 4 -52.38 9.67 -20.93
CA GLN A 4 -51.18 10.47 -20.66
C GLN A 4 -50.38 10.02 -19.42
N ALA A 5 -50.97 9.27 -18.48
CA ALA A 5 -50.24 8.84 -17.28
C ALA A 5 -49.26 7.68 -17.57
N TRP A 6 -49.57 6.81 -18.54
CA TRP A 6 -48.76 5.63 -18.85
C TRP A 6 -47.49 5.95 -19.65
N THR A 7 -47.52 6.97 -20.52
CA THR A 7 -46.34 7.41 -21.27
C THR A 7 -45.32 8.15 -20.39
N ALA A 8 -45.79 8.87 -19.37
CA ALA A 8 -44.91 9.60 -18.45
C ALA A 8 -44.14 8.65 -17.50
N VAL A 9 -44.81 7.61 -16.98
CA VAL A 9 -44.18 6.61 -16.10
C VAL A 9 -43.20 5.73 -16.89
N GLY A 10 -43.56 5.30 -18.10
CA GLY A 10 -42.64 4.52 -18.96
C GLY A 10 -41.40 5.31 -19.38
N GLY A 11 -41.54 6.61 -19.68
CA GLY A 11 -40.42 7.50 -20.00
C GLY A 11 -39.51 7.77 -18.80
N ALA A 12 -40.07 8.00 -17.61
CA ALA A 12 -39.28 8.24 -16.40
C ALA A 12 -38.48 7.01 -15.95
N VAL A 13 -39.06 5.80 -16.07
CA VAL A 13 -38.35 4.54 -15.77
C VAL A 13 -37.26 4.28 -16.81
N ALA A 14 -37.51 4.51 -18.10
CA ALA A 14 -36.51 4.36 -19.15
C ALA A 14 -35.33 5.35 -19.00
N VAL A 15 -35.60 6.61 -18.61
CA VAL A 15 -34.56 7.62 -18.34
C VAL A 15 -33.77 7.27 -17.09
N MET A 16 -34.41 6.84 -16.00
CA MET A 16 -33.68 6.39 -14.81
C MET A 16 -32.82 5.15 -15.08
N VAL A 17 -33.33 4.16 -15.82
CA VAL A 17 -32.55 2.98 -16.21
C VAL A 17 -31.40 3.38 -17.12
N ALA A 18 -31.60 4.28 -18.09
CA ALA A 18 -30.51 4.76 -18.95
C ALA A 18 -29.45 5.56 -18.17
N VAL A 19 -29.86 6.42 -17.23
CA VAL A 19 -28.93 7.18 -16.38
C VAL A 19 -28.15 6.26 -15.44
N VAL A 20 -28.81 5.27 -14.83
CA VAL A 20 -28.13 4.27 -13.98
C VAL A 20 -27.20 3.39 -14.82
N VAL A 21 -27.61 2.95 -16.02
CA VAL A 21 -26.75 2.17 -16.93
C VAL A 21 -25.55 3.00 -17.41
N ILE A 22 -25.72 4.30 -17.69
CA ILE A 22 -24.61 5.19 -18.06
C ILE A 22 -23.68 5.44 -16.88
N ILE A 23 -24.21 5.66 -15.67
CA ILE A 23 -23.40 5.86 -14.45
C ILE A 23 -22.64 4.57 -14.10
N VAL A 24 -23.26 3.40 -14.25
CA VAL A 24 -22.62 2.10 -13.99
C VAL A 24 -21.62 1.72 -15.10
N LEU A 25 -21.77 2.21 -16.33
CA LEU A 25 -20.81 1.99 -17.43
C LEU A 25 -19.65 3.00 -17.48
N ALA A 26 -19.68 4.07 -16.68
CA ALA A 26 -18.72 5.18 -16.78
C ALA A 26 -17.71 5.28 -15.62
N ALA A 27 -17.80 4.40 -14.61
CA ALA A 27 -16.80 4.37 -13.54
C ALA A 27 -15.63 3.46 -13.95
N VAL A 28 -14.45 4.04 -14.16
CA VAL A 28 -13.21 3.26 -14.25
C VAL A 28 -13.01 2.59 -12.88
N PRO A 29 -12.94 1.24 -12.80
CA PRO A 29 -12.72 0.55 -11.54
C PRO A 29 -11.29 0.80 -11.03
N LEU A 30 -11.06 0.53 -9.74
CA LEU A 30 -9.69 0.46 -9.23
C LEU A 30 -8.88 -0.60 -10.00
N PRO A 31 -7.55 -0.45 -10.11
CA PRO A 31 -6.70 -1.49 -10.66
C PRO A 31 -6.94 -2.83 -9.95
N ASP A 32 -7.03 -3.89 -10.74
CA ASP A 32 -7.21 -5.24 -10.22
C ASP A 32 -5.87 -5.81 -9.74
N PHE A 33 -5.82 -6.13 -8.46
CA PHE A 33 -4.67 -6.77 -7.82
C PHE A 33 -5.13 -8.15 -7.34
N PRO A 34 -4.87 -9.23 -8.10
CA PRO A 34 -5.13 -10.57 -7.59
C PRO A 34 -4.36 -10.79 -6.28
N PRO A 35 -4.92 -11.53 -5.31
CA PRO A 35 -4.21 -11.80 -4.06
C PRO A 35 -2.92 -12.59 -4.31
N VAL A 36 -1.89 -12.34 -3.51
CA VAL A 36 -0.68 -13.17 -3.49
C VAL A 36 -1.06 -14.63 -3.19
N ALA A 37 -0.52 -15.56 -3.97
CA ALA A 37 -0.67 -16.99 -3.73
C ALA A 37 0.55 -17.58 -3.00
N PRO A 38 0.38 -18.65 -2.18
CA PRO A 38 1.51 -19.33 -1.57
C PRO A 38 2.53 -19.83 -2.59
N GLY A 39 3.81 -19.65 -2.29
CA GLY A 39 4.95 -20.01 -3.12
C GLY A 39 5.16 -19.10 -4.34
N GLN A 40 4.42 -18.00 -4.44
CA GLN A 40 4.54 -17.06 -5.56
C GLN A 40 5.79 -16.19 -5.45
N PHE A 41 6.10 -15.73 -4.24
CA PHE A 41 7.27 -14.92 -3.94
C PHE A 41 7.96 -15.49 -2.70
N ASP A 42 9.29 -15.40 -2.64
CA ASP A 42 10.09 -15.86 -1.50
C ASP A 42 10.70 -14.63 -0.81
N ALA A 43 9.84 -13.84 -0.16
CA ALA A 43 10.21 -12.58 0.47
C ALA A 43 9.23 -12.22 1.59
N SER A 44 9.70 -11.38 2.51
CA SER A 44 8.86 -10.79 3.56
C SER A 44 9.00 -9.27 3.57
N LEU A 45 7.94 -8.60 4.02
CA LEU A 45 7.96 -7.15 4.23
C LEU A 45 7.19 -6.76 5.49
N ALA A 46 7.73 -5.76 6.19
CA ALA A 46 7.10 -5.11 7.31
C ALA A 46 6.47 -3.81 6.82
N TYR A 47 5.29 -3.51 7.30
CA TYR A 47 4.59 -2.27 6.99
C TYR A 47 3.74 -1.89 8.17
N VAL A 48 3.15 -0.71 8.10
CA VAL A 48 2.30 -0.23 9.17
C VAL A 48 0.92 0.05 8.63
N THR A 49 -0.07 -0.12 9.50
CA THR A 49 -1.48 0.04 9.17
C THR A 49 -2.00 1.42 9.51
N GLU A 50 -3.18 1.76 8.99
CA GLU A 50 -3.89 2.99 9.37
C GLU A 50 -4.20 3.04 10.87
N SER A 51 -4.31 1.87 11.51
CA SER A 51 -4.53 1.74 12.96
C SER A 51 -3.23 1.81 13.78
N ASN A 52 -2.12 2.27 13.21
CA ASN A 52 -0.80 2.36 13.86
C ASN A 52 -0.30 1.02 14.43
N CYS A 53 -0.57 -0.06 13.70
CA CYS A 53 -0.05 -1.40 13.99
C CYS A 53 0.96 -1.83 12.93
N ILE A 54 2.00 -2.53 13.36
CA ILE A 54 3.00 -3.11 12.47
C ILE A 54 2.52 -4.49 12.08
N ARG A 55 2.52 -4.75 10.79
CA ARG A 55 2.27 -6.06 10.21
C ARG A 55 3.50 -6.54 9.45
N VAL A 56 3.65 -7.84 9.43
CA VAL A 56 4.58 -8.56 8.56
C VAL A 56 3.77 -9.42 7.61
N ALA A 57 4.08 -9.29 6.32
CA ALA A 57 3.63 -10.20 5.30
C ALA A 57 4.76 -11.17 4.97
N ASP A 58 4.50 -12.47 5.15
CA ASP A 58 5.28 -13.56 4.57
C ASP A 58 4.65 -13.92 3.22
N LEU A 59 5.33 -13.57 2.13
CA LEU A 59 4.79 -13.78 0.78
C LEU A 59 4.95 -15.22 0.29
N ALA A 60 5.84 -16.01 0.92
CA ALA A 60 6.01 -17.42 0.59
C ALA A 60 4.81 -18.23 1.07
N ASP A 61 4.28 -17.89 2.24
CA ASP A 61 3.08 -18.54 2.79
C ASP A 61 1.78 -17.77 2.50
N ALA A 62 1.89 -16.58 1.90
CA ALA A 62 0.78 -15.64 1.69
C ALA A 62 0.04 -15.32 2.99
N GLU A 63 0.80 -15.13 4.08
CA GLU A 63 0.30 -14.86 5.41
C GLU A 63 0.64 -13.43 5.84
N VAL A 64 -0.32 -12.76 6.46
CA VAL A 64 -0.14 -11.46 7.10
C VAL A 64 -0.36 -11.60 8.59
N ARG A 65 0.59 -11.14 9.39
CA ARG A 65 0.57 -11.19 10.85
C ARG A 65 0.74 -9.79 11.44
N GLU A 66 -0.12 -9.45 12.38
CA GLU A 66 0.04 -8.25 13.21
C GLU A 66 1.00 -8.54 14.36
N LEU A 67 2.04 -7.72 14.49
CA LEU A 67 3.10 -7.91 15.46
C LEU A 67 2.91 -7.02 16.69
N HIS A 68 2.66 -5.74 16.47
CA HIS A 68 2.71 -4.73 17.53
C HIS A 68 1.91 -3.49 17.17
N CYS A 69 1.17 -2.93 18.12
CA CYS A 69 0.47 -1.65 17.96
C CYS A 69 0.97 -0.66 19.00
N VAL A 70 1.12 0.61 18.59
CA VAL A 70 1.42 1.70 19.53
C VAL A 70 0.14 2.29 20.11
N SER A 71 0.28 3.16 21.12
CA SER A 71 -0.88 3.79 21.74
C SER A 71 -1.57 4.77 20.79
N ASP A 72 -2.83 5.09 21.07
CA ASP A 72 -3.65 6.04 20.30
C ASP A 72 -3.12 7.48 20.30
N ARG A 73 -2.15 7.79 21.18
CA ARG A 73 -1.50 9.11 21.29
C ARG A 73 -0.12 9.15 20.65
N ASP A 74 0.35 8.02 20.14
CA ASP A 74 1.64 7.89 19.48
C ASP A 74 1.41 7.58 17.99
N TRP A 75 2.40 7.88 17.18
CA TRP A 75 2.40 7.60 15.75
C TRP A 75 3.71 6.89 15.40
N ILE A 76 3.63 5.81 14.63
CA ILE A 76 4.85 5.18 14.11
C ILE A 76 5.33 6.03 12.94
N ASP A 77 6.46 6.69 13.03
CA ASP A 77 6.97 7.57 11.96
C ASP A 77 8.03 6.90 11.08
N ASN A 78 8.46 5.69 11.46
CA ASN A 78 9.45 4.91 10.73
C ASN A 78 9.30 3.39 11.00
N VAL A 79 9.52 2.58 9.97
CA VAL A 79 9.64 1.12 10.06
C VAL A 79 10.79 0.66 9.15
N VAL A 80 11.74 -0.09 9.68
CA VAL A 80 12.88 -0.63 8.92
C VAL A 80 13.16 -2.05 9.37
N TRP A 81 13.12 -2.99 8.44
CA TRP A 81 13.58 -4.36 8.69
C TRP A 81 15.09 -4.42 8.56
N THR A 82 15.75 -4.89 9.61
CA THR A 82 17.21 -5.04 9.70
C THR A 82 17.57 -6.47 10.07
N GLU A 83 18.86 -6.82 10.02
CA GLU A 83 19.34 -8.12 10.52
C GLU A 83 19.03 -8.34 12.01
N SER A 84 18.83 -7.27 12.79
CA SER A 84 18.54 -7.35 14.24
C SER A 84 17.04 -7.46 14.56
N GLY A 85 16.17 -7.40 13.55
CA GLY A 85 14.72 -7.34 13.69
C GLY A 85 14.12 -6.10 13.02
N ILE A 86 12.87 -5.81 13.35
CA ILE A 86 12.15 -4.66 12.80
C ILE A 86 12.34 -3.47 13.73
N GLU A 87 13.11 -2.47 13.29
CA GLU A 87 13.25 -1.21 14.00
C GLU A 87 12.05 -0.30 13.70
N VAL A 88 11.47 0.23 14.78
CA VAL A 88 10.24 1.03 14.75
C VAL A 88 10.52 2.37 15.41
N GLY A 89 10.40 3.45 14.66
CA GLY A 89 10.37 4.80 15.21
C GLY A 89 8.96 5.12 15.69
N VAL A 90 8.83 5.42 16.98
CA VAL A 90 7.56 5.86 17.57
C VAL A 90 7.70 7.31 18.00
N GLU A 91 6.90 8.19 17.41
CA GLU A 91 6.79 9.59 17.78
C GLU A 91 5.58 9.79 18.71
N GLY A 92 5.80 10.51 19.81
CA GLY A 92 4.81 10.67 20.86
C GLY A 92 5.34 11.56 21.97
N PHE A 93 4.81 11.41 23.18
CA PHE A 93 5.30 12.19 24.33
C PHE A 93 6.76 11.85 24.69
N GLN A 94 7.17 10.61 24.44
CA GLN A 94 8.55 10.15 24.49
C GLN A 94 8.86 9.45 23.17
N SER A 95 9.63 10.10 22.30
CA SER A 95 10.06 9.48 21.06
C SER A 95 11.02 8.33 21.37
N THR A 96 10.71 7.14 20.87
CA THR A 96 11.51 5.93 21.08
C THR A 96 11.81 5.24 19.77
N ILE A 97 12.84 4.40 19.80
CA ILE A 97 13.08 3.37 18.80
C ILE A 97 12.87 2.04 19.50
N THR A 98 12.02 1.19 18.95
CA THR A 98 11.78 -0.16 19.44
C THR A 98 12.19 -1.16 18.38
N VAL A 99 12.98 -2.17 18.76
CA VAL A 99 13.34 -3.28 17.89
C VAL A 99 12.45 -4.46 18.24
N LEU A 100 11.73 -4.97 17.25
CA LEU A 100 10.82 -6.10 17.37
C LEU A 100 11.41 -7.35 16.73
N ASP A 101 11.17 -8.49 17.35
CA ASP A 101 11.38 -9.79 16.74
C ASP A 101 10.32 -10.01 15.63
N PRO A 102 10.72 -10.29 14.38
CA PRO A 102 9.78 -10.36 13.25
C PRO A 102 8.87 -11.60 13.26
N ASP A 103 9.26 -12.65 13.99
CA ASP A 103 8.51 -13.89 14.05
C ASP A 103 7.43 -13.81 15.14
N THR A 104 7.76 -13.19 16.26
CA THR A 104 6.91 -13.16 17.46
C THR A 104 6.25 -11.82 17.74
N GLY A 105 6.83 -10.72 17.27
CA GLY A 105 6.46 -9.36 17.66
C GLY A 105 6.98 -8.95 19.05
N ASP A 106 7.78 -9.79 19.70
CA ASP A 106 8.36 -9.49 21.01
C ASP A 106 9.35 -8.32 20.92
N VAL A 107 9.35 -7.46 21.95
CA VAL A 107 10.29 -6.35 22.04
C VAL A 107 11.68 -6.88 22.43
N ILE A 108 12.66 -6.70 21.53
CA ILE A 108 14.07 -7.04 21.75
C ILE A 108 14.76 -5.91 22.51
N GLU A 109 14.53 -4.67 22.07
CA GLU A 109 15.18 -3.48 22.62
C GLU A 109 14.26 -2.26 22.51
N THR A 110 14.27 -1.38 23.52
CA THR A 110 13.70 -0.03 23.43
C THR A 110 14.74 0.99 23.88
N ARG A 111 14.93 2.02 23.06
CA ARG A 111 15.86 3.12 23.34
C ARG A 111 15.21 4.47 23.08
N ASN A 112 15.59 5.48 23.87
CA ASN A 112 15.14 6.85 23.66
C ASN A 112 15.71 7.37 22.35
N ARG A 113 14.90 8.13 21.61
CA ARG A 113 15.34 8.85 20.42
C ARG A 113 15.89 10.20 20.87
N ASP A 114 17.19 10.28 21.14
CA ASP A 114 17.84 11.49 21.65
C ASP A 114 17.89 12.59 20.56
N GLY A 115 16.83 13.40 20.47
CA GLY A 115 16.83 14.79 20.00
C GLY A 115 17.17 15.09 18.54
N ALA A 116 17.59 14.13 17.73
CA ALA A 116 17.83 14.31 16.30
C ALA A 116 16.95 13.36 15.49
N TYR A 117 16.12 13.95 14.63
CA TYR A 117 15.36 13.27 13.59
C TYR A 117 16.36 12.75 12.54
N PRO A 118 16.63 11.44 12.45
CA PRO A 118 17.42 10.90 11.36
C PRO A 118 16.44 10.78 10.21
N GLY A 119 16.25 11.88 9.47
CA GLY A 119 15.62 11.84 8.15
C GLY A 119 16.36 10.88 7.18
N ASP A 120 17.50 10.34 7.61
CA ASP A 120 18.37 9.43 6.88
C ASP A 120 18.01 7.94 7.00
N TRP A 121 17.00 7.55 7.81
CA TRP A 121 16.52 6.15 7.84
C TRP A 121 15.56 5.80 6.68
N LEU A 122 15.32 6.73 5.75
CA LEU A 122 14.26 6.67 4.75
C LEU A 122 14.64 6.08 3.38
N ASN A 123 15.84 5.52 3.21
CA ASN A 123 16.26 5.01 1.90
C ASN A 123 16.77 3.57 1.99
N GLN A 124 15.84 2.62 2.17
CA GLN A 124 15.96 1.43 1.32
C GLN A 124 15.64 1.92 -0.11
N GLU A 125 16.54 1.63 -1.04
CA GLU A 125 16.76 2.40 -2.27
C GLU A 125 15.47 2.81 -3.01
N GLN A 126 15.16 4.11 -2.98
CA GLN A 126 14.04 4.70 -3.73
C GLN A 126 14.42 4.98 -5.20
N ASN A 127 15.06 4.02 -5.86
CA ASN A 127 15.43 4.13 -7.28
C ASN A 127 14.22 3.96 -8.22
N LEU A 128 13.02 4.33 -7.74
CA LEU A 128 11.75 4.17 -8.42
C LEU A 128 11.07 5.53 -8.54
N TRP A 129 10.50 5.79 -9.71
CA TRP A 129 9.78 7.02 -10.04
C TRP A 129 8.31 6.70 -10.26
N VAL A 130 7.43 7.54 -9.72
CA VAL A 130 5.98 7.40 -9.88
C VAL A 130 5.43 8.62 -10.59
N ASP A 131 4.93 8.43 -11.80
CA ASP A 131 4.15 9.43 -12.51
C ASP A 131 2.67 9.26 -12.14
N VAL A 132 2.07 10.28 -11.50
CA VAL A 132 0.66 10.29 -11.07
C VAL A 132 -0.10 11.44 -11.74
N PRO A 133 -0.38 11.37 -13.06
CA PRO A 133 -1.28 12.31 -13.72
C PRO A 133 -2.69 12.27 -13.11
N SER A 134 -3.41 13.39 -13.22
CA SER A 134 -4.76 13.52 -12.66
C SER A 134 -5.81 12.61 -13.31
N ASP A 135 -5.49 11.98 -14.44
CA ASP A 135 -6.40 11.12 -15.21
C ASP A 135 -6.57 9.70 -14.64
N GLY A 136 -5.88 9.37 -13.54
CA GLY A 136 -5.96 8.06 -12.89
C GLY A 136 -4.99 7.02 -13.45
N THR A 137 -4.21 7.37 -14.47
CA THR A 137 -3.10 6.53 -14.94
C THR A 137 -1.92 6.70 -13.97
N VAL A 138 -1.33 5.62 -13.48
CA VAL A 138 -0.09 5.69 -12.70
C VAL A 138 0.98 4.90 -13.43
N VAL A 139 2.17 5.47 -13.59
CA VAL A 139 3.31 4.78 -14.20
C VAL A 139 4.45 4.71 -13.19
N ILE A 140 4.87 3.48 -12.87
CA ILE A 140 6.04 3.24 -12.02
C ILE A 140 7.21 2.89 -12.94
N ARG A 141 8.34 3.55 -12.72
CA ARG A 141 9.57 3.41 -13.50
C ARG A 141 10.77 3.19 -12.62
N ASP A 142 11.82 2.62 -13.18
CA ASP A 142 13.12 2.56 -12.51
C ASP A 142 14.04 3.74 -12.84
N GLU A 143 15.25 3.74 -12.29
CA GLU A 143 16.26 4.77 -12.46
C GLU A 143 16.75 4.94 -13.90
N THR A 144 16.53 3.92 -14.75
CA THR A 144 16.83 3.97 -16.19
C THR A 144 15.66 4.51 -17.01
N ASN A 145 14.58 4.91 -16.34
CA ASN A 145 13.30 5.34 -16.91
C ASN A 145 12.54 4.21 -17.63
N GLN A 146 12.89 2.94 -17.37
CA GLN A 146 12.14 1.78 -17.85
C GLN A 146 10.80 1.70 -17.11
N VAL A 147 9.71 1.54 -17.85
CA VAL A 147 8.38 1.29 -17.25
C VAL A 147 8.36 -0.10 -16.65
N LEU A 148 8.06 -0.18 -15.35
CA LEU A 148 7.90 -1.44 -14.63
C LEU A 148 6.43 -1.87 -14.60
N VAL A 149 5.52 -0.92 -14.35
CA VAL A 149 4.07 -1.16 -14.38
C VAL A 149 3.32 0.13 -14.74
N THR A 150 2.20 -0.03 -15.44
CA THR A 150 1.20 1.02 -15.66
C THR A 150 -0.11 0.56 -15.03
N LEU A 151 -0.69 1.39 -14.17
CA LEU A 151 -1.97 1.15 -13.51
C LEU A 151 -3.01 2.10 -14.06
N GLU A 152 -4.21 1.60 -14.33
CA GLU A 152 -5.34 2.41 -14.76
C GLU A 152 -6.42 2.35 -13.69
N GLY A 153 -6.74 3.51 -13.11
CA GLY A 153 -7.76 3.67 -12.09
C GLY A 153 -8.71 4.82 -12.37
N PRO A 154 -9.64 5.11 -11.44
CA PRO A 154 -10.50 6.29 -11.52
C PRO A 154 -9.69 7.59 -11.50
N GLU A 155 -10.32 8.70 -11.89
CA GLU A 155 -9.73 10.03 -11.78
C GLU A 155 -9.20 10.26 -10.35
N LEU A 156 -7.99 10.82 -10.23
CA LEU A 156 -7.26 11.00 -8.96
C LEU A 156 -6.80 9.71 -8.26
N TYR A 157 -6.91 8.54 -8.89
CA TYR A 157 -6.22 7.35 -8.41
C TYR A 157 -4.71 7.59 -8.38
N GLY A 158 -4.06 7.21 -7.28
CA GLY A 158 -2.64 7.44 -7.07
C GLY A 158 -1.94 6.27 -6.40
N VAL A 159 -0.61 6.35 -6.43
CA VAL A 159 0.27 5.51 -5.62
C VAL A 159 1.07 6.43 -4.72
N ASP A 160 0.90 6.25 -3.41
CA ASP A 160 1.40 7.17 -2.40
C ASP A 160 2.77 6.74 -1.84
N ALA A 161 3.12 5.46 -2.00
CA ALA A 161 4.44 4.94 -1.67
C ALA A 161 4.87 3.82 -2.61
N VAL A 162 6.16 3.76 -2.95
CA VAL A 162 6.78 2.67 -3.71
C VAL A 162 8.17 2.41 -3.14
N VAL A 163 8.51 1.13 -2.96
CA VAL A 163 9.80 0.70 -2.40
C VAL A 163 10.31 -0.55 -3.10
N GLY A 164 11.55 -0.52 -3.57
CA GLY A 164 12.24 -1.69 -4.12
C GLY A 164 12.87 -2.54 -3.02
N ALA A 165 12.87 -3.86 -3.21
CA ALA A 165 13.64 -4.77 -2.38
C ALA A 165 15.14 -4.67 -2.71
N SER A 166 15.99 -5.06 -1.75
CA SER A 166 17.45 -5.05 -1.87
C SER A 166 17.98 -5.97 -2.98
N ASP A 167 17.22 -7.03 -3.32
CA ASP A 167 17.50 -7.93 -4.44
C ASP A 167 17.36 -7.26 -5.82
N GLY A 168 16.75 -6.08 -5.86
CA GLY A 168 16.47 -5.30 -7.05
C GLY A 168 15.43 -5.93 -7.98
N GLN A 169 14.74 -6.99 -7.58
CA GLN A 169 13.72 -7.71 -8.37
C GLN A 169 12.30 -7.40 -7.92
N MET A 170 12.07 -7.26 -6.61
CA MET A 170 10.74 -7.05 -6.06
C MET A 170 10.44 -5.58 -5.79
N VAL A 171 9.18 -5.19 -5.95
CA VAL A 171 8.68 -3.85 -5.64
C VAL A 171 7.38 -3.96 -4.84
N ALA A 172 7.26 -3.16 -3.79
CA ALA A 172 6.02 -2.95 -3.06
C ALA A 172 5.49 -1.55 -3.38
N LEU A 173 4.16 -1.43 -3.42
CA LEU A 173 3.47 -0.16 -3.54
C LEU A 173 2.31 -0.09 -2.55
N VAL A 174 2.00 1.12 -2.09
CA VAL A 174 0.78 1.43 -1.37
C VAL A 174 0.00 2.44 -2.20
N ASP A 175 -1.21 2.06 -2.61
CA ASP A 175 -2.07 2.96 -3.39
C ASP A 175 -2.88 3.92 -2.51
N SER A 176 -3.52 4.90 -3.16
CA SER A 176 -4.36 5.89 -2.49
C SER A 176 -5.66 5.32 -1.89
N SER A 177 -5.85 3.99 -1.97
CA SER A 177 -6.95 3.23 -1.35
C SER A 177 -6.42 2.30 -0.25
N GLU A 178 -5.23 2.58 0.29
CA GLU A 178 -4.59 1.86 1.42
C GLU A 178 -4.27 0.38 1.10
N ARG A 179 -4.21 0.03 -0.20
CA ARG A 179 -3.87 -1.32 -0.64
C ARG A 179 -2.37 -1.46 -0.79
N LEU A 180 -1.80 -2.39 -0.03
CA LEU A 180 -0.43 -2.86 -0.22
C LEU A 180 -0.42 -3.94 -1.30
N ALA A 181 0.38 -3.73 -2.33
CA ALA A 181 0.59 -4.70 -3.39
C ALA A 181 2.08 -4.88 -3.69
N VAL A 182 2.44 -6.04 -4.23
CA VAL A 182 3.81 -6.39 -4.61
C VAL A 182 3.89 -6.94 -6.02
N PHE A 183 5.02 -6.73 -6.70
CA PHE A 183 5.28 -7.32 -8.02
C PHE A 183 6.77 -7.54 -8.27
N ASP A 184 7.05 -8.51 -9.14
CA ASP A 184 8.36 -8.70 -9.76
C ASP A 184 8.51 -7.68 -10.92
N ARG A 185 9.62 -6.93 -10.94
CA ARG A 185 9.94 -5.91 -11.95
C ARG A 185 9.93 -6.43 -13.39
N ASN A 186 10.21 -7.70 -13.60
CA ASN A 186 10.25 -8.34 -14.92
C ASN A 186 8.86 -8.80 -15.38
N VAL A 187 7.91 -8.97 -14.46
CA VAL A 187 6.54 -9.39 -14.75
C VAL A 187 5.60 -8.19 -14.83
N GLY A 188 5.76 -7.22 -13.93
CA GLY A 188 5.00 -5.96 -13.93
C GLY A 188 3.51 -6.10 -13.56
N GLN A 189 3.10 -7.24 -12.98
CA GLN A 189 1.74 -7.45 -12.46
C GLN A 189 1.74 -7.34 -10.94
N PRO A 190 1.04 -6.35 -10.33
CA PRO A 190 0.86 -6.27 -8.89
C PRO A 190 -0.12 -7.31 -8.36
N TYR A 191 0.18 -7.79 -7.16
CA TYR A 191 -0.61 -8.72 -6.38
C TYR A 191 -0.90 -8.15 -5.00
N LEU A 192 -2.15 -8.25 -4.56
CA LEU A 192 -2.62 -7.70 -3.29
C LEU A 192 -2.06 -8.49 -2.11
N VAL A 193 -1.50 -7.78 -1.14
CA VAL A 193 -1.01 -8.31 0.14
C VAL A 193 -1.99 -7.98 1.25
N ASP A 194 -2.37 -6.70 1.39
CA ASP A 194 -3.28 -6.21 2.44
C ASP A 194 -4.03 -4.95 1.98
N THR A 195 -5.10 -4.58 2.67
CA THR A 195 -5.98 -3.44 2.35
C THR A 195 -6.10 -2.43 3.50
N ASP A 196 -5.15 -2.45 4.42
CA ASP A 196 -5.11 -1.61 5.62
C ASP A 196 -3.68 -1.09 5.81
N ALA A 197 -2.97 -0.80 4.72
CA ALA A 197 -1.59 -0.34 4.75
C ALA A 197 -1.54 1.17 4.57
N ARG A 198 -0.82 1.85 5.46
CA ARG A 198 -0.57 3.28 5.30
C ARG A 198 0.65 3.51 4.41
N PRO A 199 0.68 4.59 3.61
CA PRO A 199 1.78 4.85 2.70
C PRO A 199 3.04 5.39 3.39
N TYR A 200 2.90 6.06 4.54
CA TYR A 200 4.03 6.61 5.28
C TYR A 200 4.07 6.16 6.74
N PRO A 201 5.25 5.72 7.25
CA PRO A 201 6.44 5.28 6.52
C PRO A 201 6.15 4.20 5.47
N PRO A 202 6.95 4.16 4.39
CA PRO A 202 6.82 3.13 3.38
C PRO A 202 7.09 1.75 3.97
N PRO A 203 6.60 0.67 3.33
CA PRO A 203 6.98 -0.68 3.71
C PRO A 203 8.50 -0.89 3.68
N SER A 204 8.98 -1.87 4.45
CA SER A 204 10.38 -2.26 4.50
C SER A 204 10.53 -3.74 4.24
N TRP A 205 11.31 -4.07 3.22
CA TRP A 205 11.64 -5.44 2.86
C TRP A 205 12.60 -6.05 3.87
N GLN A 206 12.42 -7.34 4.15
CA GLN A 206 13.43 -8.15 4.82
C GLN A 206 14.74 -8.09 3.99
N PRO A 207 15.89 -7.77 4.61
CA PRO A 207 17.16 -7.61 3.93
C PRO A 207 17.74 -8.91 3.37
#